data_AF-A0A3D4U1A0-F1
#
_entry.id   AF-A0A3D4U1A0-F1
#
_cell.length_a   1.000
_cell.length_b   1.000
_cell.length_c   1.000
_cell.angle_alpha   90.00
_cell.angle_beta   90.00
_cell.angle_gamma   90.00
#
_symmetry.space_group_name_H-M   'P 1'
#
loop_
_entity.id
_entity.type
_entity.pdbx_description
1 polymer ?
#
loop_
_entity_poly.entity_id
_entity_poly.type
_entity_poly.pdbx_seq_one_letter_code
_entity_poly.pdbx_strand_id
1 'polypeptide(L)'
;MGKITVKHYLNKSLSPRKEGDVELYPLYVQVIVNRTNYRFKSNFPFRDGYLRESDLLDLFVQNINENERKDIERIVEYLIQSNELELLTSENIKKYTEKLWDVLNKNFSILFEKESEILDNDYPSVLVLKSFNEIQEVIAFTESDIEQKFSENYNYCVIGLRALSREIILNSNKDLKMYEMTVFDFLHRNKYKSIMKVVKNYHGFYVGTDEENENEYRKVVDELKKLVELK
;
A
#
# COMPACT_ATOMS: atom_id res chain seq x y z
N MET A 1 22.53 12.68 16.98
CA MET A 1 21.24 11.97 16.87
C MET A 1 21.34 10.68 17.66
N GLY A 2 20.29 10.30 18.40
CA GLY A 2 20.24 9.01 19.09
C GLY A 2 20.27 7.86 18.08
N LYS A 3 20.90 6.73 18.45
CA LYS A 3 20.98 5.55 17.58
C LYS A 3 19.58 4.95 17.39
N ILE A 4 19.10 4.89 16.15
CA ILE A 4 17.91 4.11 15.78
C ILE A 4 18.34 2.64 15.73
N THR A 5 17.57 1.76 16.38
CA THR A 5 17.81 0.31 16.31
C THR A 5 16.55 -0.38 15.82
N VAL A 6 16.67 -1.12 14.71
CA VAL A 6 15.60 -1.94 14.17
C VAL A 6 15.99 -3.40 14.27
N LYS A 7 15.10 -4.24 14.82
CA LYS A 7 15.31 -5.68 14.98
C LYS A 7 14.09 -6.47 14.56
N HIS A 8 14.27 -7.38 13.61
CA HIS A 8 13.31 -8.41 13.26
C HIS A 8 13.44 -9.61 14.21
N TYR A 9 12.31 -10.18 14.62
CA TYR A 9 12.27 -11.35 15.49
C TYR A 9 10.97 -12.14 15.33
N LEU A 10 11.00 -13.45 15.58
CA LEU A 10 9.79 -14.26 15.66
C LEU A 10 9.11 -14.05 17.01
N ASN A 11 7.84 -13.67 16.99
CA ASN A 11 7.07 -13.49 18.21
C ASN A 11 6.51 -14.82 18.72
N LYS A 12 7.34 -15.53 19.49
CA LYS A 12 7.01 -16.82 20.11
C LYS A 12 6.03 -16.74 21.29
N SER A 13 5.64 -15.54 21.72
CA SER A 13 4.60 -15.38 22.74
C SER A 13 3.19 -15.55 22.16
N LEU A 14 3.05 -15.53 20.83
CA LEU A 14 1.78 -15.79 20.15
C LEU A 14 1.68 -17.25 19.75
N SER A 15 0.45 -17.76 19.68
CA SER A 15 0.20 -19.14 19.26
C SER A 15 0.81 -19.41 17.87
N PRO A 16 1.57 -20.49 17.71
CA PRO A 16 2.15 -20.85 16.41
C PRO A 16 1.05 -21.25 15.42
N ARG A 17 1.31 -21.00 14.14
CA ARG A 17 0.58 -21.63 13.03
C ARG A 17 1.25 -22.96 12.73
N LYS A 18 0.47 -24.04 12.68
CA LYS A 18 0.98 -25.37 12.32
C LYS A 18 0.80 -25.64 10.83
N GLU A 19 1.87 -26.04 10.16
CA GLU A 19 1.85 -26.54 8.79
C GLU A 19 2.48 -27.94 8.78
N GLY A 20 1.64 -28.97 8.92
CA GLY A 20 2.10 -30.32 9.22
C GLY A 20 2.77 -30.37 10.59
N ASP A 21 3.99 -30.92 10.63
CA ASP A 21 4.80 -31.05 11.86
C ASP A 21 5.63 -29.79 12.18
N VAL A 22 5.44 -28.71 11.42
CA VAL A 22 6.22 -27.49 11.54
C VAL A 22 5.43 -26.41 12.27
N GLU A 23 6.05 -25.80 13.28
CA GLU A 23 5.55 -24.61 13.95
C GLU A 23 6.12 -23.34 13.31
N LEU A 24 5.23 -22.44 12.90
CA LEU A 24 5.55 -21.13 12.35
C LEU A 24 5.11 -20.03 13.31
N TYR A 25 5.93 -19.00 13.44
CA TYR A 25 5.65 -17.85 14.29
C TYR A 25 5.61 -16.57 13.47
N PRO A 26 4.78 -15.59 13.86
CA PRO A 26 4.69 -14.35 13.12
C PRO A 26 5.97 -13.52 13.31
N LEU A 27 6.47 -12.96 12.22
CA LEU A 27 7.61 -12.06 12.20
C LEU A 27 7.18 -10.67 12.69
N TYR A 28 7.89 -10.16 13.69
CA TYR A 28 7.70 -8.84 14.29
C TYR A 28 8.95 -7.99 14.11
N VAL A 29 8.73 -6.67 14.15
CA VAL A 29 9.79 -5.67 14.16
C VAL A 29 9.74 -4.90 15.46
N GLN A 30 10.90 -4.71 16.08
CA GLN A 30 11.10 -3.78 17.20
C GLN A 30 11.96 -2.63 16.74
N VAL A 31 11.48 -1.41 16.93
CA VAL A 31 12.18 -0.16 16.65
C VAL A 31 12.44 0.56 17.96
N ILE A 32 13.70 0.90 18.24
CA ILE A 32 14.12 1.59 19.46
C ILE A 32 14.71 2.94 19.10
N VAL A 33 14.10 4.00 19.61
CA VAL A 33 14.49 5.40 19.36
C VAL A 33 14.32 6.17 20.65
N ASN A 34 15.34 6.92 21.08
CA ASN A 34 15.28 7.78 22.28
C ASN A 34 14.71 7.07 23.53
N ARG A 35 15.07 5.78 23.73
CA ARG A 35 14.59 4.89 24.82
C ARG A 35 13.11 4.47 24.71
N THR A 36 12.39 4.91 23.69
CA THR A 36 11.04 4.42 23.37
C THR A 36 11.13 3.18 22.49
N ASN A 37 10.26 2.20 22.75
CA ASN A 37 10.18 0.96 22.01
C ASN A 37 8.86 0.89 21.24
N TYR A 38 8.95 0.75 19.92
CA TYR A 38 7.81 0.49 19.03
C TYR A 38 7.87 -0.95 18.56
N ARG A 39 6.74 -1.64 18.55
CA ARG A 39 6.63 -3.04 18.15
C ARG A 39 5.40 -3.24 17.28
N PHE A 40 5.59 -3.92 16.16
CA PHE A 40 4.50 -4.22 15.22
C PHE A 40 4.83 -5.48 14.41
N LYS A 41 3.79 -6.11 13.83
CA LYS A 41 3.97 -7.22 12.89
C LYS A 41 4.63 -6.69 11.62
N SER A 42 5.67 -7.36 11.14
CA SER A 42 6.38 -7.01 9.90
C SER A 42 5.44 -7.04 8.69
N ASN A 43 5.72 -6.20 7.69
CA ASN A 43 5.04 -6.22 6.39
C ASN A 43 5.61 -7.30 5.44
N PHE A 44 6.32 -8.27 5.99
CA PHE A 44 6.88 -9.40 5.25
C PHE A 44 5.79 -10.15 4.46
N PRO A 45 5.90 -10.21 3.11
CA PRO A 45 4.79 -10.65 2.27
C PRO A 45 4.65 -12.18 2.15
N PHE A 46 5.67 -12.97 2.54
CA PHE A 46 5.62 -14.42 2.36
C PHE A 46 4.98 -15.13 3.54
N ARG A 47 4.17 -16.16 3.24
CA ARG A 47 3.47 -17.01 4.20
C ARG A 47 2.70 -16.21 5.26
N ASP A 48 2.07 -15.12 4.86
CA ASP A 48 1.31 -14.21 5.74
C ASP A 48 2.14 -13.65 6.91
N GLY A 49 3.47 -13.58 6.74
CA GLY A 49 4.41 -13.14 7.77
C GLY A 49 4.75 -14.22 8.80
N TYR A 50 4.45 -15.49 8.56
CA TYR A 50 4.77 -16.61 9.46
C TYR A 50 5.99 -17.39 8.96
N LEU A 51 6.98 -17.54 9.85
CA LEU A 51 8.28 -18.13 9.54
C LEU A 51 8.71 -19.12 10.63
N ARG A 52 9.58 -20.07 10.25
CA ARG A 52 10.39 -20.86 11.18
C ARG A 52 11.65 -20.10 11.55
N GLU A 53 12.29 -20.56 12.63
CA GLU A 53 13.58 -20.02 13.06
C GLU A 53 14.70 -20.21 12.04
N SER A 54 14.70 -21.34 11.33
CA SER A 54 15.64 -21.59 10.23
C SER A 54 15.48 -20.61 9.07
N ASP A 55 14.26 -20.13 8.83
CA ASP A 55 13.98 -19.24 7.70
C ASP A 55 14.65 -17.87 7.90
N LEU A 56 14.96 -17.46 9.14
CA LEU A 56 15.70 -16.23 9.43
C LEU A 56 17.16 -16.27 8.95
N LEU A 57 17.71 -17.47 8.73
CA LEU A 57 19.07 -17.66 8.21
C LEU A 57 19.10 -17.63 6.68
N ASP A 58 17.95 -17.71 6.03
CA ASP A 58 17.86 -17.68 4.57
C ASP A 58 18.23 -16.28 4.03
N LEU A 59 19.10 -16.24 3.02
CA LEU A 59 19.56 -15.00 2.39
C LEU A 59 18.40 -14.16 1.82
N PHE A 60 17.37 -14.82 1.31
CA PHE A 60 16.18 -14.16 0.79
C PHE A 60 15.44 -13.40 1.90
N VAL A 61 15.20 -14.07 3.03
CA VAL A 61 14.52 -13.49 4.19
C VAL A 61 15.37 -12.36 4.79
N GLN A 62 16.68 -12.55 4.90
CA GLN A 62 17.61 -11.53 5.37
C GLN A 62 17.59 -10.29 4.48
N ASN A 63 17.56 -10.44 3.16
CA ASN A 63 17.51 -9.32 2.22
C ASN A 63 16.18 -8.55 2.33
N ILE A 64 15.05 -9.23 2.51
CA ILE A 64 13.76 -8.56 2.73
C ILE A 64 13.77 -7.79 4.06
N ASN A 65 14.22 -8.43 5.14
CA ASN A 65 14.31 -7.79 6.45
C ASN A 65 15.26 -6.58 6.42
N GLU A 66 16.35 -6.66 5.67
CA GLU A 66 17.30 -5.56 5.47
C GLU A 66 16.66 -4.38 4.74
N ASN A 67 15.86 -4.64 3.70
CA ASN A 67 15.14 -3.60 2.99
C ASN A 67 14.06 -2.95 3.87
N GLU A 68 13.28 -3.73 4.60
CA GLU A 68 12.30 -3.20 5.57
C GLU A 68 13.00 -2.39 6.66
N ARG A 69 14.16 -2.84 7.15
CA ARG A 69 14.99 -2.09 8.10
C ARG A 69 15.39 -0.72 7.54
N LYS A 70 15.92 -0.67 6.32
CA LYS A 70 16.33 0.58 5.68
C LYS A 70 15.16 1.54 5.50
N ASP A 71 13.99 1.04 5.09
CA ASP A 71 12.78 1.84 4.98
C ASP A 71 12.35 2.40 6.35
N ILE A 72 12.35 1.57 7.40
CA ILE A 72 12.03 2.02 8.77
C ILE A 72 13.02 3.10 9.23
N GLU A 73 14.32 2.85 9.14
CA GLU A 73 15.35 3.80 9.59
C GLU A 73 15.18 5.14 8.88
N ARG A 74 15.02 5.11 7.54
CA ARG A 74 14.77 6.29 6.72
C ARG A 74 13.50 7.07 7.13
N ILE A 75 12.40 6.37 7.38
CA ILE A 75 11.12 6.98 7.78
C ILE A 75 11.26 7.62 9.16
N VAL A 76 11.82 6.89 10.12
CA VAL A 76 12.03 7.37 11.49
C VAL A 76 12.97 8.58 11.52
N GLU A 77 14.08 8.54 10.76
CA GLU A 77 14.99 9.67 10.63
C GLU A 77 14.30 10.91 10.11
N TYR A 78 13.48 10.76 9.06
CA TYR A 78 12.72 11.88 8.52
C TYR A 78 11.79 12.49 9.56
N LEU A 79 10.97 11.68 10.24
CA LEU A 79 10.01 12.19 11.24
C LEU A 79 10.71 12.92 12.40
N ILE A 80 11.91 12.47 12.78
CA ILE A 80 12.72 13.17 13.80
C ILE A 80 13.26 14.50 13.25
N GLN A 81 13.75 14.52 12.00
CA GLN A 81 14.31 15.72 11.36
C GLN A 81 13.25 16.77 11.02
N SER A 82 12.03 16.35 10.66
CA SER A 82 10.87 17.20 10.39
C SER A 82 10.17 17.68 11.67
N ASN A 83 10.58 17.19 12.84
CA ASN A 83 9.94 17.46 14.14
C ASN A 83 8.46 16.98 14.21
N GLU A 84 8.13 15.91 13.49
CA GLU A 84 6.81 15.27 13.48
C GLU A 84 6.80 14.05 14.43
N LEU A 85 7.25 14.26 15.67
CA LEU A 85 7.45 13.18 16.65
C LEU A 85 6.13 12.53 17.07
N GLU A 86 5.01 13.24 16.95
CA GLU A 86 3.65 12.74 17.17
C GLU A 86 3.25 11.63 16.19
N LEU A 87 3.85 11.61 14.99
CA LEU A 87 3.63 10.57 14.01
C LEU A 87 4.44 9.30 14.30
N LEU A 88 5.41 9.35 15.22
CA LEU A 88 6.26 8.22 15.57
C LEU A 88 5.54 7.23 16.50
N THR A 89 4.68 6.40 15.91
CA THR A 89 3.91 5.33 16.59
C THR A 89 4.10 3.98 15.88
N SER A 90 3.85 2.87 16.57
CA SER A 90 3.94 1.52 15.95
C SER A 90 2.99 1.39 14.75
N GLU A 91 1.78 1.96 14.83
CA GLU A 91 0.78 1.94 13.76
C GLU A 91 1.26 2.71 12.54
N ASN A 92 1.75 3.94 12.73
CA ASN A 92 2.23 4.77 11.63
C ASN A 92 3.50 4.23 11.01
N ILE A 93 4.49 3.77 11.79
CA ILE A 93 5.70 3.17 11.23
C ILE A 93 5.33 1.96 10.36
N LYS A 94 4.45 1.08 10.87
CA LYS A 94 3.95 -0.06 10.11
C LYS A 94 3.29 0.39 8.81
N LYS A 95 2.33 1.32 8.88
CA LYS A 95 1.61 1.83 7.70
C LYS A 95 2.57 2.46 6.68
N TYR A 96 3.52 3.25 7.15
CA TYR A 96 4.46 4.00 6.33
C TYR A 96 5.47 3.11 5.59
N THR A 97 5.75 1.91 6.09
CA THR A 97 6.61 0.93 5.42
C THR A 97 5.83 0.00 4.47
N GLU A 98 4.50 0.03 4.46
CA GLU A 98 3.70 -0.75 3.50
C GLU A 98 3.95 -0.25 2.07
N LYS A 99 3.97 -1.17 1.10
CA LYS A 99 4.08 -0.82 -0.32
C LYS A 99 2.80 -0.15 -0.77
N LEU A 100 2.94 0.97 -1.47
CA LEU A 100 1.81 1.83 -1.86
C LEU A 100 0.78 1.06 -2.68
N TRP A 101 1.23 0.28 -3.67
CA TRP A 101 0.35 -0.49 -4.53
C TRP A 101 -0.48 -1.50 -3.73
N ASP A 102 0.14 -2.22 -2.78
CA ASP A 102 -0.55 -3.23 -1.99
C ASP A 102 -1.67 -2.61 -1.14
N VAL A 103 -1.40 -1.45 -0.53
CA VAL A 103 -2.40 -0.70 0.25
C VAL A 103 -3.54 -0.23 -0.63
N LEU A 104 -3.23 0.40 -1.78
CA LEU A 104 -4.23 0.90 -2.71
C LEU A 104 -5.11 -0.24 -3.29
N ASN A 105 -4.47 -1.33 -3.74
CA ASN A 105 -5.11 -2.50 -4.32
C ASN A 105 -6.06 -3.20 -3.32
N LYS A 106 -5.66 -3.25 -2.04
CA LYS A 106 -6.49 -3.79 -0.96
C LYS A 106 -7.63 -2.84 -0.58
N ASN A 107 -7.33 -1.56 -0.33
CA ASN A 107 -8.33 -0.61 0.13
C ASN A 107 -9.41 -0.31 -0.92
N PHE A 108 -9.12 -0.54 -2.21
CA PHE A 108 -10.11 -0.45 -3.26
C PHE A 108 -11.31 -1.39 -3.07
N SER A 109 -11.12 -2.58 -2.50
CA SER A 109 -12.23 -3.49 -2.24
C SER A 109 -13.25 -2.88 -1.26
N ILE A 110 -12.76 -2.15 -0.25
CA ILE A 110 -13.59 -1.46 0.74
C ILE A 110 -14.35 -0.29 0.09
N LEU A 111 -13.71 0.42 -0.85
CA LEU A 111 -14.37 1.47 -1.63
C LEU A 111 -15.47 0.87 -2.52
N PHE A 112 -15.17 -0.22 -3.22
CA PHE A 112 -16.14 -0.94 -4.05
C PHE A 112 -17.35 -1.39 -3.25
N GLU A 113 -17.12 -2.03 -2.09
CA GLU A 113 -18.18 -2.47 -1.18
C GLU A 113 -19.12 -1.31 -0.81
N LYS A 114 -18.55 -0.18 -0.35
CA LYS A 114 -19.32 1.01 0.02
C LYS A 114 -20.16 1.59 -1.11
N GLU A 115 -19.62 1.64 -2.34
CA GLU A 115 -20.37 2.12 -3.50
C GLU A 115 -21.46 1.13 -3.93
N SER A 116 -21.19 -0.18 -3.80
CA SER A 116 -22.12 -1.25 -4.16
C SER A 116 -23.32 -1.34 -3.21
N GLU A 117 -23.14 -1.06 -1.91
CA GLU A 117 -24.22 -1.02 -0.92
C GLU A 117 -25.32 0.01 -1.26
N ILE A 118 -24.97 1.07 -1.98
CA ILE A 118 -25.91 2.12 -2.42
C ILE A 118 -26.88 1.59 -3.49
N LEU A 119 -26.55 0.49 -4.16
CA LEU A 119 -27.30 -0.07 -5.29
C LEU A 119 -28.24 -1.24 -4.91
N ASP A 120 -28.70 -1.33 -3.65
CA ASP A 120 -29.70 -2.32 -3.19
C ASP A 120 -29.36 -3.80 -3.49
N ASN A 121 -28.08 -4.19 -3.36
CA ASN A 121 -27.59 -5.59 -3.45
C ASN A 121 -27.71 -6.30 -4.82
N ASP A 122 -27.85 -5.57 -5.92
CA ASP A 122 -27.90 -6.18 -7.26
C ASP A 122 -26.50 -6.49 -7.82
N TYR A 123 -25.61 -7.03 -6.99
CA TYR A 123 -24.22 -7.31 -7.37
C TYR A 123 -23.71 -8.67 -6.86
N PRO A 124 -22.79 -9.31 -7.60
CA PRO A 124 -22.21 -10.58 -7.16
C PRO A 124 -21.39 -10.39 -5.88
N SER A 125 -21.81 -11.00 -4.77
CA SER A 125 -21.07 -10.98 -3.49
C SER A 125 -19.62 -11.46 -3.62
N VAL A 126 -19.30 -12.22 -4.67
CA VAL A 126 -17.94 -12.66 -5.01
C VAL A 126 -16.97 -11.50 -5.26
N LEU A 127 -17.46 -10.30 -5.61
CA LEU A 127 -16.65 -9.11 -5.86
C LEU A 127 -16.22 -8.36 -4.59
N VAL A 128 -16.98 -8.49 -3.49
CA VAL A 128 -16.82 -7.65 -2.29
C VAL A 128 -15.52 -7.93 -1.50
N LEU A 129 -14.84 -9.04 -1.78
CA LEU A 129 -13.64 -9.46 -1.05
C LEU A 129 -12.40 -9.56 -1.95
N LYS A 130 -12.44 -8.88 -3.09
CA LYS A 130 -11.44 -9.00 -4.15
C LYS A 130 -10.61 -7.74 -4.28
N SER A 131 -9.33 -7.92 -4.58
CA SER A 131 -8.43 -6.81 -4.87
C SER A 131 -8.85 -6.06 -6.14
N PHE A 132 -8.35 -4.83 -6.34
CA PHE A 132 -8.66 -4.05 -7.55
C PHE A 132 -8.46 -4.87 -8.83
N ASN A 133 -7.32 -5.55 -9.00
CA ASN A 133 -7.07 -6.34 -10.21
C ASN A 133 -8.11 -7.45 -10.39
N GLU A 134 -8.47 -8.18 -9.32
CA GLU A 134 -9.47 -9.24 -9.38
C GLU A 134 -10.88 -8.69 -9.69
N ILE A 135 -11.25 -7.55 -9.12
CA ILE A 135 -12.53 -6.87 -9.42
C ILE A 135 -12.58 -6.50 -10.90
N GLN A 136 -11.52 -5.86 -11.42
CA GLN A 136 -11.46 -5.42 -12.81
C GLN A 136 -11.46 -6.60 -13.80
N GLU A 137 -10.78 -7.70 -13.48
CA GLU A 137 -10.83 -8.93 -14.28
C GLU A 137 -12.25 -9.49 -14.39
N VAL A 138 -12.99 -9.56 -13.28
CA VAL A 138 -14.37 -10.06 -13.28
C VAL A 138 -15.30 -9.12 -14.04
N ILE A 139 -15.18 -7.81 -13.84
CA ILE A 139 -16.01 -6.82 -14.56
C ILE A 139 -15.76 -6.91 -16.06
N ALA A 140 -14.50 -6.98 -16.49
CA ALA A 140 -14.14 -7.12 -17.89
C ALA A 140 -14.64 -8.44 -18.49
N PHE A 141 -14.51 -9.55 -17.74
CA PHE A 141 -14.98 -10.87 -18.18
C PHE A 141 -16.51 -10.94 -18.30
N THR A 142 -17.24 -10.26 -17.41
CA THR A 142 -18.71 -10.27 -17.40
C THR A 142 -19.34 -9.19 -18.27
N GLU A 143 -18.55 -8.29 -18.84
CA GLU A 143 -19.02 -7.10 -19.55
C GLU A 143 -20.02 -6.29 -18.70
N SER A 144 -19.78 -6.25 -17.39
CA SER A 144 -20.69 -5.61 -16.43
C SER A 144 -20.58 -4.09 -16.49
N ASP A 145 -21.72 -3.42 -16.59
CA ASP A 145 -21.82 -1.96 -16.54
C ASP A 145 -22.02 -1.42 -15.11
N ILE A 146 -21.80 -2.24 -14.07
CA ILE A 146 -22.09 -1.87 -12.68
C ILE A 146 -21.40 -0.57 -12.24
N GLU A 147 -20.14 -0.38 -12.65
CA GLU A 147 -19.35 0.80 -12.28
C GLU A 147 -19.88 2.10 -12.91
N GLN A 148 -20.72 2.03 -13.95
CA GLN A 148 -21.33 3.24 -14.55
C GLN A 148 -22.26 3.98 -13.57
N LYS A 149 -22.72 3.30 -12.52
CA LYS A 149 -23.62 3.87 -11.49
C LYS A 149 -22.87 4.40 -10.28
N PHE A 150 -21.56 4.16 -10.18
CA PHE A 150 -20.76 4.58 -9.03
C PHE A 150 -20.37 6.06 -9.10
N SER A 151 -19.94 6.60 -7.97
CA SER A 151 -19.60 8.01 -7.82
C SER A 151 -18.44 8.46 -8.73
N GLU A 152 -18.35 9.76 -8.97
CA GLU A 152 -17.20 10.37 -9.66
C GLU A 152 -15.87 10.09 -8.93
N ASN A 153 -15.90 10.08 -7.60
CA ASN A 153 -14.72 9.76 -6.76
C ASN A 153 -14.23 8.33 -6.96
N TYR A 154 -15.16 7.37 -7.12
CA TYR A 154 -14.82 6.00 -7.49
C TYR A 154 -14.09 5.97 -8.84
N ASN A 155 -14.62 6.68 -9.85
CA ASN A 155 -14.01 6.74 -11.18
C ASN A 155 -12.61 7.36 -11.14
N TYR A 156 -12.39 8.39 -10.32
CA TYR A 156 -11.06 8.93 -10.08
C TYR A 156 -10.10 7.89 -9.48
N CYS A 157 -10.54 7.10 -8.50
CA CYS A 157 -9.74 6.01 -7.95
C CYS A 157 -9.38 4.97 -9.02
N VAL A 158 -10.36 4.55 -9.84
CA VAL A 158 -10.14 3.59 -10.93
C VAL A 158 -9.12 4.11 -11.94
N ILE A 159 -9.24 5.37 -12.39
CA ILE A 159 -8.29 5.99 -13.31
C ILE A 159 -6.88 5.99 -12.72
N GLY A 160 -6.74 6.39 -11.45
CA GLY A 160 -5.47 6.38 -10.74
C GLY A 160 -4.86 4.99 -10.67
N LEU A 161 -5.63 3.99 -10.23
CA LEU A 161 -5.18 2.61 -10.10
C LEU A 161 -4.79 1.98 -11.44
N ARG A 162 -5.55 2.22 -12.51
CA ARG A 162 -5.20 1.76 -13.87
C ARG A 162 -3.88 2.38 -14.35
N ALA A 163 -3.69 3.68 -14.11
CA ALA A 163 -2.46 4.38 -14.45
C ALA A 163 -1.24 3.79 -13.71
N LEU A 164 -1.38 3.57 -12.40
CA LEU A 164 -0.31 2.99 -11.58
C LEU A 164 -0.01 1.54 -11.96
N SER A 165 -1.05 0.71 -12.14
CA SER A 165 -0.90 -0.69 -12.57
C SER A 165 -0.15 -0.80 -13.89
N ARG A 166 -0.54 0.03 -14.87
CA ARG A 166 0.14 0.10 -16.17
C ARG A 166 1.61 0.49 -16.02
N GLU A 167 1.92 1.50 -15.21
CA GLU A 167 3.30 1.93 -14.97
C GLU A 167 4.13 0.84 -14.26
N ILE A 168 3.55 0.08 -13.33
CA ILE A 168 4.22 -1.05 -12.67
C ILE A 168 4.54 -2.16 -13.70
N ILE A 169 3.59 -2.50 -14.57
CA ILE A 169 3.76 -3.56 -15.58
C ILE A 169 4.75 -3.14 -16.67
N LEU A 170 4.58 -1.95 -17.23
CA LEU A 170 5.41 -1.47 -18.33
C LEU A 170 6.79 -1.01 -17.84
N ASN A 171 6.92 -0.66 -16.55
CA ASN A 171 8.12 -0.09 -15.96
C ASN A 171 8.71 1.03 -16.83
N SER A 172 7.83 1.86 -17.39
CA SER A 172 8.16 2.88 -18.39
C SER A 172 9.07 3.97 -17.82
N ASN A 173 9.03 4.17 -16.51
CA ASN A 173 9.83 5.13 -15.79
C ASN A 173 10.60 4.43 -14.66
N LYS A 174 11.74 3.84 -15.04
CA LYS A 174 12.65 3.12 -14.12
C LYS A 174 13.09 3.97 -12.92
N ASP A 175 13.08 5.29 -13.04
CA ASP A 175 13.45 6.22 -11.96
C ASP A 175 12.35 6.39 -10.91
N LEU A 176 11.09 6.11 -11.27
CA LEU A 176 9.96 6.18 -10.33
C LEU A 176 9.91 4.99 -9.38
N LYS A 177 10.33 3.81 -9.86
CA LYS A 177 10.29 2.54 -9.13
C LYS A 177 8.98 2.35 -8.35
N MET A 178 7.85 2.48 -9.04
CA MET A 178 6.52 2.45 -8.42
C MET A 178 6.27 1.21 -7.55
N TYR A 179 6.83 0.05 -7.94
CA TYR A 179 6.74 -1.18 -7.17
C TYR A 179 7.50 -1.15 -5.84
N GLU A 180 8.51 -0.29 -5.69
CA GLU A 180 9.26 -0.12 -4.43
C GLU A 180 8.66 0.98 -3.54
N MET A 181 7.83 1.85 -4.11
CA MET A 181 7.27 3.03 -3.44
C MET A 181 6.45 2.62 -2.21
N THR A 182 6.75 3.23 -1.07
CA THR A 182 5.97 3.02 0.16
C THR A 182 4.88 4.07 0.31
N VAL A 183 3.92 3.81 1.22
CA VAL A 183 2.92 4.81 1.64
C VAL A 183 3.60 6.11 2.09
N PHE A 184 4.71 6.01 2.82
CA PHE A 184 5.46 7.18 3.26
C PHE A 184 6.00 8.02 2.11
N ASP A 185 6.54 7.38 1.08
CA ASP A 185 7.07 8.09 -0.09
C ASP A 185 5.97 8.92 -0.76
N PHE A 186 4.76 8.36 -0.86
CA PHE A 186 3.62 9.06 -1.44
C PHE A 186 3.15 10.24 -0.60
N LEU A 187 2.92 10.02 0.70
CA LEU A 187 2.34 11.02 1.58
C LEU A 187 3.32 12.14 1.97
N HIS A 188 4.60 11.82 2.16
CA HIS A 188 5.55 12.72 2.83
C HIS A 188 6.73 13.19 1.96
N ARG A 189 7.17 12.41 0.96
CA ARG A 189 8.37 12.78 0.16
C ARG A 189 8.07 13.55 -1.12
N ASN A 190 6.91 14.22 -1.19
CA ASN A 190 6.48 14.97 -2.37
C ASN A 190 6.50 14.14 -3.66
N LYS A 191 6.30 12.81 -3.57
CA LYS A 191 6.08 11.93 -4.73
C LYS A 191 4.69 12.12 -5.34
N TYR A 192 3.91 13.06 -4.81
CA TYR A 192 2.71 13.59 -5.45
C TYR A 192 2.95 13.96 -6.92
N LYS A 193 3.99 14.76 -7.22
CA LYS A 193 4.32 15.14 -8.61
C LYS A 193 4.68 13.94 -9.49
N SER A 194 5.32 12.95 -8.88
CA SER A 194 5.71 11.70 -9.53
C SER A 194 4.49 10.89 -9.96
N ILE A 195 3.55 10.67 -9.04
CA ILE A 195 2.28 9.97 -9.33
C ILE A 195 1.41 10.80 -10.29
N MET A 196 1.35 12.11 -10.11
CA MET A 196 0.68 13.02 -11.04
C MET A 196 1.14 12.83 -12.48
N LYS A 197 2.47 12.71 -12.70
CA LYS A 197 3.03 12.47 -14.03
C LYS A 197 2.58 11.12 -14.60
N VAL A 198 2.53 10.07 -13.77
CA VAL A 198 2.04 8.74 -14.18
C VAL A 198 0.58 8.81 -14.62
N VAL A 199 -0.27 9.44 -13.82
CA VAL A 199 -1.70 9.57 -14.14
C VAL A 199 -1.90 10.41 -15.41
N LYS A 200 -1.17 11.53 -15.56
CA LYS A 200 -1.20 12.36 -16.78
C LYS A 200 -0.85 11.55 -18.05
N ASN A 201 0.17 10.70 -17.97
CA ASN A 201 0.61 9.86 -19.09
C ASN A 201 -0.36 8.73 -19.45
N TYR A 202 -1.26 8.36 -18.52
CA TYR A 202 -2.30 7.38 -18.82
C TYR A 202 -3.38 7.95 -19.76
N HIS A 203 -3.47 9.29 -19.87
CA HIS A 203 -4.46 9.99 -20.68
C HIS A 203 -5.91 9.59 -20.35
N GLY A 204 -6.26 9.60 -19.06
CA GLY A 204 -7.61 9.26 -18.61
C GLY A 204 -8.69 10.29 -18.97
N PHE A 205 -8.29 11.52 -19.32
CA PHE A 205 -9.18 12.62 -19.68
C PHE A 205 -8.75 13.21 -21.02
N TYR A 206 -9.70 13.36 -21.96
CA TYR A 206 -9.49 13.87 -23.31
C TYR A 206 -10.39 15.06 -23.67
N VAL A 207 -11.13 15.62 -22.70
CA VAL A 207 -12.14 16.64 -22.97
C VAL A 207 -11.88 17.84 -22.05
N GLY A 208 -11.41 18.95 -22.64
CA GLY A 208 -11.16 20.20 -21.92
C GLY A 208 -9.84 20.87 -22.30
N THR A 209 -9.64 22.05 -21.73
CA THR A 209 -8.37 22.81 -21.77
C THR A 209 -7.27 22.11 -20.98
N ASP A 210 -6.00 22.44 -21.22
CA ASP A 210 -4.86 21.88 -20.47
C ASP A 210 -4.98 22.10 -18.95
N GLU A 211 -5.57 23.23 -18.54
CA GLU A 211 -5.80 23.58 -17.13
C GLU A 211 -6.92 22.75 -16.50
N GLU A 212 -8.04 22.55 -17.21
CA GLU A 212 -9.13 21.67 -16.78
C GLU A 212 -8.63 20.23 -16.62
N ASN A 213 -7.86 19.72 -17.59
CA ASN A 213 -7.24 18.40 -17.51
C ASN A 213 -6.29 18.30 -16.31
N GLU A 214 -5.48 19.32 -16.04
CA GLU A 214 -4.60 19.32 -14.86
C GLU A 214 -5.37 19.29 -13.53
N ASN A 215 -6.51 19.97 -13.44
CA ASN A 215 -7.35 19.91 -12.25
C ASN A 215 -7.97 18.52 -12.06
N GLU A 216 -8.43 17.88 -13.13
CA GLU A 216 -8.95 16.51 -13.08
C GLU A 216 -7.88 15.52 -12.61
N TYR A 217 -6.65 15.63 -13.10
CA TYR A 217 -5.55 14.79 -12.62
C TYR A 217 -5.20 15.03 -11.15
N ARG A 218 -5.37 16.25 -10.63
CA ARG A 218 -5.22 16.54 -9.18
C ARG A 218 -6.24 15.80 -8.35
N LYS A 219 -7.51 15.84 -8.76
CA LYS A 219 -8.59 15.09 -8.09
C LYS A 219 -8.27 13.60 -8.05
N VAL A 220 -7.77 13.00 -9.14
CA VAL A 220 -7.33 11.60 -9.15
C VAL A 220 -6.30 11.31 -8.07
N VAL A 221 -5.23 12.10 -7.97
CA VAL A 221 -4.18 11.86 -6.97
C VAL A 221 -4.68 12.11 -5.55
N ASP A 222 -5.59 13.06 -5.34
CA ASP A 222 -6.17 13.32 -4.02
C ASP A 222 -7.14 12.21 -3.59
N GLU A 223 -7.91 11.62 -4.50
CA GLU A 223 -8.71 10.42 -4.21
C GLU A 223 -7.82 9.20 -3.90
N LEU A 224 -6.69 9.04 -4.60
CA LEU A 224 -5.71 8.00 -4.22
C LEU A 224 -5.16 8.20 -2.81
N LYS A 225 -4.94 9.44 -2.35
CA LYS A 225 -4.53 9.69 -0.96
C LYS A 225 -5.62 9.27 0.02
N LYS A 226 -6.88 9.64 -0.23
CA LYS A 226 -8.02 9.22 0.61
C LYS A 226 -8.11 7.71 0.65
N LEU A 227 -7.86 7.02 -0.46
CA LEU A 227 -7.86 5.57 -0.53
C LEU A 227 -6.74 4.94 0.32
N VAL A 228 -5.56 5.55 0.39
CA VAL A 228 -4.47 5.14 1.32
C VAL A 228 -4.84 5.35 2.79
N GLU A 229 -5.79 6.25 3.07
CA GLU A 229 -6.25 6.56 4.41
C GLU A 229 -7.53 5.81 4.82
N LEU A 230 -8.15 5.06 3.89
CA LEU A 230 -9.30 4.22 4.19
C LEU A 230 -8.96 3.16 5.26
N LYS A 231 -9.81 3.08 6.28
CA LYS A 231 -9.78 2.06 7.34
C LYS A 231 -10.86 1.03 7.11
#